data_AF-A0A968RHS9-F1
#
_entry.id   AF-A0A968RHS9-F1
#
_cell.length_a   1.000
_cell.length_b   1.000
_cell.length_c   1.000
_cell.angle_alpha   90.00
_cell.angle_beta   90.00
_cell.angle_gamma   90.00
#
_symmetry.space_group_name_H-M   'P 1'
#
loop_
_entity.id
_entity.type
_entity.pdbx_description
1 polymer ?
#
loop_
_entity_poly.entity_id
_entity_poly.type
_entity_poly.pdbx_seq_one_letter_code
_entity_poly.pdbx_strand_id
1 'polypeptide(L)'
;MKNWLQYPILVGLVLLVIAMGLFQQKLGWSRLNVTDYTWLQTTQDSYTEYLSWEFYRQTPLHFPVLGTLEKYDYPSRSGVGVTGTVPILAIPLRLISDWLPVRFQYFGWWMYLNYVLLAFFGAYC
;
A
#
# COMPACT_ATOMS: atom_id res chain seq x y z
N MET A 1 33.55 20.78 3.15
CA MET A 1 32.45 19.79 3.05
C MET A 1 31.15 20.56 3.13
N LYS A 2 30.43 20.60 2.00
CA LYS A 2 29.54 21.70 1.58
C LYS A 2 28.13 21.54 2.18
N ASN A 3 27.51 22.66 2.54
CA ASN A 3 26.22 22.79 3.24
C ASN A 3 24.99 22.34 2.42
N TRP A 4 24.90 21.07 2.03
CA TRP A 4 23.69 20.56 1.32
C TRP A 4 22.41 20.64 2.18
N LEU A 5 22.56 20.73 3.51
CA LEU A 5 21.50 21.05 4.48
C LEU A 5 20.91 22.46 4.34
N GLN A 6 21.57 23.36 3.60
CA GLN A 6 21.14 24.76 3.46
C GLN A 6 19.94 24.90 2.51
N TYR A 7 19.67 23.89 1.67
CA TYR A 7 18.53 23.86 0.75
C TYR A 7 17.71 22.57 0.89
N PRO A 8 17.03 22.35 2.04
CA PRO A 8 16.31 21.11 2.31
C PRO A 8 15.22 20.84 1.27
N ILE A 9 14.61 21.89 0.73
CA ILE A 9 13.57 21.79 -0.31
C ILE A 9 14.17 21.27 -1.63
N LEU A 10 15.33 21.79 -2.06
CA LEU A 10 15.96 21.35 -3.30
C LEU A 10 16.43 19.90 -3.21
N VAL A 11 16.99 19.51 -2.06
CA VAL A 11 17.39 18.11 -1.81
C VAL A 11 16.16 17.20 -1.83
N GLY A 12 15.07 17.58 -1.17
CA GLY A 12 13.82 16.82 -1.19
C GLY A 12 13.24 16.64 -2.60
N LEU A 13 13.27 17.69 -3.44
CA LEU A 13 12.81 17.62 -4.82
C LEU A 13 13.68 16.69 -5.67
N VAL A 14 15.00 16.72 -5.51
CA VAL A 14 15.91 15.82 -6.23
C VAL A 14 15.64 14.36 -5.82
N LEU A 15 15.49 14.08 -4.53
CA LEU A 15 15.19 12.74 -4.03
C LEU A 15 13.83 12.24 -4.53
N LEU A 16 12.82 13.12 -4.62
CA LEU A 16 11.52 12.78 -5.19
C LEU A 16 11.63 12.39 -6.67
N VAL A 17 12.39 13.14 -7.47
CA VAL A 17 12.62 12.82 -8.89
C VAL A 17 13.34 11.47 -9.04
N ILE A 18 14.32 11.19 -8.18
CA ILE A 18 15.01 9.90 -8.16
C ILE A 18 14.03 8.76 -7.82
N ALA A 19 13.22 8.94 -6.77
CA ALA A 19 12.21 7.95 -6.37
C ALA A 19 11.19 7.68 -7.48
N MET A 20 10.69 8.75 -8.14
CA MET A 20 9.80 8.64 -9.30
C MET A 20 10.45 7.87 -10.46
N GLY A 21 11.71 8.17 -10.78
CA GLY A 21 12.46 7.49 -11.83
C GLY A 21 12.64 6.00 -11.54
N LEU A 22 13.01 5.64 -10.30
CA LEU A 22 13.18 4.25 -9.88
C LEU A 22 11.87 3.48 -9.86
N PHE A 23 10.79 4.09 -9.36
CA PHE A 23 9.45 3.50 -9.37
C PHE A 23 8.99 3.22 -10.79
N GLN A 24 9.17 4.18 -11.70
CA GLN A 24 8.79 4.02 -13.10
C GLN A 24 9.57 2.90 -13.80
N GLN A 25 10.87 2.74 -13.50
CA GLN A 25 11.69 1.68 -14.09
C GLN A 25 11.34 0.28 -13.56
N LYS A 26 10.94 0.15 -12.30
CA LYS A 26 10.71 -1.15 -11.67
C LYS A 26 9.26 -1.62 -11.73
N LEU A 27 8.31 -0.71 -11.51
CA LEU A 27 6.89 -1.02 -11.35
C LEU A 27 6.06 -0.44 -12.50
N GLY A 28 6.37 0.80 -12.90
CA GLY A 28 5.64 1.52 -13.94
C GLY A 28 4.39 2.25 -13.44
N TRP A 29 4.04 3.36 -14.08
CA TRP A 29 2.89 4.21 -13.70
C TRP A 29 1.54 3.51 -13.76
N SER A 30 1.38 2.47 -14.57
CA SER A 30 0.12 1.71 -14.65
C SER A 30 -0.28 1.11 -13.31
N ARG A 31 0.68 0.81 -12.44
CA ARG A 31 0.44 0.24 -11.10
C ARG A 31 -0.21 1.21 -10.12
N LEU A 32 -0.18 2.51 -10.40
CA LEU A 32 -0.89 3.52 -9.62
C LEU A 32 -2.39 3.58 -9.94
N ASN A 33 -2.84 2.92 -11.01
CA ASN A 33 -4.25 2.82 -11.31
C ASN A 33 -4.93 1.92 -10.27
N VAL A 34 -5.76 2.53 -9.42
CA VAL A 34 -6.46 1.85 -8.32
C VAL A 34 -7.47 0.80 -8.78
N THR A 35 -7.85 0.80 -10.06
CA THR A 35 -8.77 -0.20 -10.64
C THR A 35 -8.05 -1.34 -11.33
N ASP A 36 -6.77 -1.18 -11.64
CA ASP A 36 -5.95 -2.22 -12.25
C ASP A 36 -5.26 -3.06 -11.17
N TYR A 37 -5.84 -4.23 -10.91
CA TYR A 37 -5.32 -5.25 -9.99
C TYR A 37 -4.72 -6.44 -10.76
N THR A 38 -4.74 -6.44 -12.10
CA THR A 38 -4.30 -7.59 -12.91
C THR A 38 -2.85 -7.96 -12.64
N TRP A 39 -2.04 -6.95 -12.34
CA TRP A 39 -0.65 -7.13 -11.99
C TRP A 39 -0.41 -7.83 -10.65
N LEU A 40 -1.35 -7.71 -9.70
CA LEU A 40 -1.29 -8.43 -8.43
C LEU A 40 -1.57 -9.92 -8.65
N GLN A 41 -2.25 -10.30 -9.74
CA GLN A 41 -2.51 -11.69 -10.10
C GLN A 41 -1.28 -12.42 -10.67
N THR A 42 -0.17 -11.71 -10.90
CA THR A 42 1.06 -12.29 -11.48
C THR A 42 1.72 -13.30 -10.54
N THR A 43 1.64 -13.06 -9.23
CA THR A 43 2.23 -13.93 -8.20
C THR A 43 1.18 -14.33 -7.19
N GLN A 44 1.30 -15.55 -6.67
CA GLN A 44 0.37 -16.05 -5.65
C GLN A 44 0.37 -15.15 -4.41
N ASP A 45 1.54 -14.67 -3.99
CA ASP A 45 1.71 -13.86 -2.79
C ASP A 45 0.99 -12.52 -2.91
N SER A 46 1.24 -11.77 -4.00
CA SER A 46 0.61 -10.46 -4.22
C SER A 46 -0.90 -10.56 -4.44
N TYR A 47 -1.35 -11.65 -5.07
CA TYR A 47 -2.79 -11.87 -5.23
C TYR A 47 -3.46 -12.20 -3.90
N THR A 48 -2.79 -12.98 -3.06
CA THR A 48 -3.27 -13.32 -1.72
C THR A 48 -3.39 -12.07 -0.86
N GLU A 49 -2.42 -11.16 -0.88
CA GLU A 49 -2.50 -9.85 -0.20
C GLU A 49 -3.68 -9.00 -0.72
N TYR A 50 -3.92 -8.98 -2.03
CA TYR A 50 -5.08 -8.30 -2.62
C TYR A 50 -6.40 -8.89 -2.14
N LEU A 51 -6.53 -10.22 -2.15
CA LEU A 51 -7.73 -10.90 -1.66
C LEU A 51 -7.96 -10.61 -0.19
N SER A 52 -6.91 -10.63 0.62
CA SER A 52 -7.00 -10.28 2.04
C SER A 52 -7.59 -8.89 2.27
N TRP A 53 -7.22 -7.90 1.46
CA TRP A 53 -7.84 -6.57 1.49
C TRP A 53 -9.32 -6.62 1.09
N GLU A 54 -9.65 -7.31 0.00
CA GLU A 54 -11.02 -7.41 -0.50
C GLU A 54 -11.94 -8.12 0.50
N PHE A 55 -11.46 -9.16 1.18
CA PHE A 55 -12.19 -9.81 2.27
C PHE A 55 -12.31 -8.90 3.50
N TYR A 56 -11.28 -8.12 3.82
CA TYR A 56 -11.31 -7.18 4.95
C TYR A 56 -12.36 -6.09 4.79
N ARG A 57 -12.45 -5.46 3.61
CA ARG A 57 -13.46 -4.43 3.35
C ARG A 57 -14.90 -4.98 3.36
N GLN A 58 -15.09 -6.25 2.98
CA GLN A 58 -16.41 -6.91 2.98
C GLN A 58 -16.82 -7.51 4.33
N THR A 59 -15.90 -7.56 5.31
CA THR A 59 -16.20 -8.10 6.64
C THR A 59 -16.96 -7.05 7.46
N PRO A 60 -17.95 -7.44 8.30
CA PRO A 60 -18.63 -6.50 9.18
C PRO A 60 -17.64 -5.80 10.13
N LEU A 61 -17.84 -4.51 10.36
CA LEU A 61 -16.99 -3.72 11.25
C LEU A 61 -17.30 -4.11 12.72
N HIS A 62 -16.55 -5.06 13.25
CA HIS A 62 -16.56 -5.39 14.68
C HIS A 62 -15.41 -4.68 15.39
N PHE A 63 -15.63 -4.27 16.63
CA PHE A 63 -14.57 -3.74 17.48
C PHE A 63 -13.87 -4.89 18.21
N PRO A 64 -12.53 -4.97 18.22
CA PRO A 64 -11.56 -4.01 17.68
C PRO A 64 -11.49 -4.01 16.14
N VAL A 65 -11.22 -2.86 15.52
CA VAL A 65 -11.22 -2.64 14.05
C VAL A 65 -10.23 -3.55 13.27
N LEU A 66 -9.24 -4.08 14.00
CA LEU A 66 -8.28 -5.11 13.57
C LEU A 66 -8.86 -6.55 13.63
N GLY A 67 -10.15 -6.67 13.95
CA GLY A 67 -10.85 -7.90 14.30
C GLY A 67 -11.00 -8.90 13.16
N THR A 68 -11.28 -10.14 13.56
CA THR A 68 -11.27 -11.39 12.80
C THR A 68 -11.90 -11.32 11.41
N LEU A 69 -11.18 -11.83 10.41
CA LEU A 69 -11.68 -12.12 9.08
C LEU A 69 -12.45 -13.44 9.12
N GLU A 70 -13.75 -13.37 9.35
CA GLU A 70 -14.61 -14.55 9.46
C GLU A 70 -14.81 -15.28 8.11
N LYS A 71 -14.57 -14.58 6.98
CA LYS A 71 -14.75 -15.14 5.62
C LYS A 71 -13.47 -15.55 4.90
N TYR A 72 -12.30 -15.16 5.40
CA TYR A 72 -11.04 -15.43 4.71
C TYR A 72 -10.59 -16.88 4.85
N ASP A 73 -10.97 -17.54 5.94
CA ASP A 73 -10.33 -18.78 6.38
C ASP A 73 -11.35 -19.78 6.95
N TYR A 74 -12.55 -19.90 6.39
CA TYR A 74 -13.55 -20.83 6.95
C TYR A 74 -13.00 -22.29 6.96
N PRO A 75 -12.87 -22.96 8.15
CA PRO A 75 -13.53 -22.67 9.43
C PRO A 75 -12.70 -21.94 10.50
N SER A 76 -11.43 -21.61 10.27
CA SER A 76 -10.58 -20.79 11.14
C SER A 76 -10.85 -19.28 11.03
N ARG A 77 -10.81 -18.58 12.16
CA ARG A 77 -10.91 -17.11 12.21
C ARG A 77 -9.51 -16.51 12.19
N SER A 78 -9.02 -16.13 11.02
CA SER A 78 -7.72 -15.45 10.92
C SER A 78 -7.86 -13.94 11.16
N GLY A 79 -6.95 -13.33 11.92
CA GLY A 79 -6.98 -11.90 12.23
C GLY A 79 -6.47 -11.04 11.07
N VAL A 80 -6.80 -9.74 11.07
CA VAL A 80 -6.29 -8.76 10.06
C VAL A 80 -4.76 -8.65 10.09
N GLY A 81 -4.15 -8.95 11.23
CA GLY A 81 -2.69 -9.05 11.37
C GLY A 81 -2.07 -10.32 10.75
N VAL A 82 -2.88 -11.34 10.41
CA VAL A 82 -2.44 -12.61 9.83
C VAL A 82 -2.55 -12.60 8.30
N THR A 83 -3.35 -11.70 7.73
CA THR A 83 -3.69 -11.71 6.30
C THR A 83 -2.86 -10.76 5.43
N GLY A 84 -1.76 -10.21 5.95
CA GLY A 84 -0.81 -9.44 5.13
C GLY A 84 -1.33 -8.08 4.64
N THR A 85 -2.48 -7.60 5.14
CA THR A 85 -2.97 -6.25 4.79
C THR A 85 -2.16 -5.19 5.52
N VAL A 86 -1.72 -4.15 4.81
CA VAL A 86 -1.04 -2.97 5.38
C VAL A 86 -2.02 -2.16 6.25
N PRO A 87 -2.02 -2.29 7.60
CA PRO A 87 -3.12 -1.82 8.43
C PRO A 87 -3.26 -0.29 8.44
N ILE A 88 -2.13 0.40 8.33
CA ILE A 88 -2.08 1.87 8.32
C ILE A 88 -2.87 2.50 7.17
N LEU A 89 -2.98 1.79 6.03
CA LEU A 89 -3.83 2.21 4.92
C LEU A 89 -5.18 1.49 4.92
N ALA A 90 -5.23 0.22 5.28
CA ALA A 90 -6.45 -0.58 5.21
C ALA A 90 -7.54 -0.03 6.15
N ILE A 91 -7.20 0.41 7.37
CA ILE A 91 -8.17 0.94 8.34
C ILE A 91 -8.91 2.19 7.80
N PRO A 92 -8.22 3.28 7.40
CA PRO A 92 -8.90 4.45 6.87
C PRO A 92 -9.63 4.15 5.56
N LEU A 93 -9.06 3.34 4.67
CA LEU A 93 -9.70 2.97 3.40
C LEU A 93 -10.97 2.14 3.62
N ARG A 94 -11.03 1.32 4.68
CA ARG A 94 -12.23 0.58 5.05
C ARG A 94 -13.36 1.50 5.47
N LEU A 95 -13.08 2.55 6.24
CA LEU A 95 -14.11 3.52 6.68
C LEU A 95 -14.79 4.24 5.52
N ILE A 96 -14.11 4.37 4.38
CA ILE A 96 -14.64 4.98 3.16
C ILE A 96 -14.94 3.96 2.05
N SER A 97 -14.95 2.66 2.39
CA SER A 97 -14.96 1.60 1.37
C SER A 97 -16.25 1.53 0.54
N ASP A 98 -17.36 2.04 1.07
CA ASP A 98 -18.64 2.16 0.36
C ASP A 98 -18.59 3.16 -0.80
N TRP A 99 -17.64 4.10 -0.78
CA TRP A 99 -17.41 5.08 -1.85
C TRP A 99 -16.31 4.67 -2.82
N LEU A 100 -15.58 3.61 -2.50
CA LEU A 100 -14.52 3.10 -3.36
C LEU A 100 -15.11 2.31 -4.54
N PRO A 101 -14.40 2.25 -5.68
CA PRO A 101 -14.80 1.42 -6.79
C PRO A 101 -15.02 -0.05 -6.37
N VAL A 102 -15.82 -0.77 -7.15
CA VAL A 102 -16.07 -2.21 -6.94
C VAL A 102 -14.76 -2.97 -6.83
N ARG A 103 -13.80 -2.65 -7.70
CA ARG A 103 -12.44 -3.19 -7.68
C ARG A 103 -11.49 -2.07 -7.29
N PHE A 104 -10.86 -2.19 -6.13
CA PHE A 104 -9.97 -1.17 -5.60
C PHE A 104 -8.70 -1.79 -5.01
N GLN A 105 -7.54 -1.32 -5.48
CA GLN A 105 -6.23 -1.65 -4.95
C GLN A 105 -5.48 -0.38 -4.54
N TYR A 106 -4.85 -0.41 -3.37
CA TYR A 106 -4.01 0.68 -2.86
C TYR A 106 -2.51 0.30 -2.83
N PHE A 107 -2.16 -0.94 -3.15
CA PHE A 107 -0.80 -1.48 -3.05
C PHE A 107 0.20 -0.72 -3.93
N GLY A 108 -0.22 -0.27 -5.12
CA GLY A 108 0.65 0.55 -5.98
C GLY A 108 1.03 1.88 -5.34
N TRP A 109 0.06 2.56 -4.74
CA TRP A 109 0.29 3.81 -4.00
C TRP A 109 1.13 3.59 -2.74
N TRP A 110 0.91 2.47 -2.04
CA TRP A 110 1.75 2.07 -0.93
C TRP A 110 3.21 1.86 -1.34
N MET A 111 3.45 1.12 -2.43
CA MET A 111 4.81 0.92 -2.96
C MET A 111 5.45 2.25 -3.35
N TYR A 112 4.72 3.13 -4.04
CA TYR A 112 5.24 4.47 -4.39
C TYR A 112 5.65 5.28 -3.16
N LEU A 113 4.78 5.30 -2.13
CA LEU A 113 5.09 5.96 -0.87
C LEU A 113 6.38 5.39 -0.25
N ASN A 114 6.55 4.08 -0.24
CA ASN A 114 7.78 3.44 0.27
C ASN A 114 9.04 3.89 -0.50
N TYR A 115 8.98 4.01 -1.83
CA TYR A 115 10.11 4.53 -2.62
C TYR A 115 10.47 5.97 -2.24
N VAL A 116 9.46 6.83 -2.03
CA VAL A 116 9.68 8.22 -1.59
C VAL A 116 10.26 8.26 -0.19
N LEU A 117 9.71 7.49 0.75
CA LEU A 117 10.20 7.41 2.13
C LEU A 117 11.63 6.86 2.19
N LEU A 118 11.94 5.83 1.41
CA LEU A 118 13.29 5.26 1.32
C LEU A 118 14.30 6.28 0.77
N ALA A 119 13.94 7.01 -0.30
CA ALA A 119 14.81 8.04 -0.85
C ALA A 119 15.04 9.18 0.14
N PHE A 120 13.99 9.58 0.88
CA PHE A 120 14.10 10.62 1.89
C PHE A 120 14.95 10.17 3.08
N PHE A 121 14.53 9.14 3.82
CA PHE A 121 15.23 8.70 5.03
C PHE A 121 16.61 8.09 4.75
N GLY A 122 16.76 7.35 3.65
CA GLY A 122 18.04 6.76 3.27
C GLY A 122 19.11 7.79 2.90
N ALA A 123 18.71 9.02 2.54
CA ALA A 123 19.66 10.10 2.29
C ALA A 123 20.17 10.78 3.58
N TYR A 124 19.54 10.54 4.73
CA TYR A 124 19.90 11.13 6.02
C TYR A 124 20.63 10.14 6.96
N CYS A 125 20.89 8.91 6.51
CA CYS A 125 21.74 7.93 7.21
C CYS A 125 23.18 7.97 6.67
#